data_AF-A0A0S8G6H0-F1
#
_entry.id   AF-A0A0S8G6H0-F1
#
_cell.length_a   1.000
_cell.length_b   1.000
_cell.length_c   1.000
_cell.angle_alpha   90.00
_cell.angle_beta   90.00
_cell.angle_gamma   90.00
#
_symmetry.space_group_name_H-M   'P 1'
#
loop_
_entity.id
_entity.type
_entity.pdbx_description
1 polymer ?
#
loop_
_entity_poly.entity_id
_entity_poly.type
_entity_poly.pdbx_seq_one_letter_code
_entity_poly.pdbx_strand_id
1 'polypeptide(L)'
;MKWSGVGTLPDFNEFTGLIEYQSQSQGYDTTATHIEFANGCQVERKLFDDDQYNVFNQRPAALGASAARTREKHAARLLNMAFSNDTYFYNNTEGVALCSNSHTTTSGASTASGFDNLGTASMTAVAVATGRIQMVGFRGDQAERISVIPNQLWYPPDLYEKAYEIINASGKVDTALNNPNVHEGKYTGHEWNFLTDSNNWFMIDSRTSARMFHWIDRIALEFGMIEDFDTLIAKFRAYMRYSIAWTDWRCICGFQVS
;
A
#
# COMPACT_ATOMS: atom_id res chain seq x y z
N MET A 1 -6.31 14.65 -8.45
CA MET A 1 -7.47 13.78 -8.76
C MET A 1 -8.33 13.67 -7.51
N LYS A 2 -9.66 13.55 -7.61
CA LYS A 2 -10.55 13.40 -6.45
C LYS A 2 -11.42 12.16 -6.62
N TRP A 3 -11.54 11.35 -5.57
CA TRP A 3 -12.52 10.28 -5.44
C TRP A 3 -13.45 10.60 -4.29
N SER A 4 -14.71 10.22 -4.45
CA SER A 4 -15.71 10.28 -3.40
C SER A 4 -16.11 8.86 -3.06
N GLY A 5 -15.98 8.48 -1.79
CA GLY A 5 -16.48 7.22 -1.29
C GLY A 5 -17.98 7.14 -1.49
N VAL A 6 -18.48 5.95 -1.83
CA VAL A 6 -19.91 5.67 -1.90
C VAL A 6 -20.20 4.54 -0.92
N GLY A 7 -21.12 4.80 0.00
CA GLY A 7 -21.53 3.85 1.01
C GLY A 7 -22.22 2.63 0.40
N THR A 8 -22.26 1.57 1.19
CA THR A 8 -22.92 0.33 0.82
C THR A 8 -24.44 0.45 0.89
N LEU A 9 -25.13 -0.41 0.14
CA LEU A 9 -26.56 -0.59 0.31
C LEU A 9 -26.80 -1.53 1.50
N PRO A 10 -27.88 -1.31 2.26
CA PRO A 10 -28.26 -2.21 3.33
C PRO A 10 -28.80 -3.53 2.78
N ASP A 11 -28.99 -4.49 3.67
CA ASP A 11 -29.51 -5.81 3.33
C ASP A 11 -30.92 -5.73 2.71
N PHE A 12 -31.25 -6.73 1.91
CA PHE A 12 -32.55 -6.81 1.25
C PHE A 12 -33.65 -7.06 2.29
N ASN A 13 -34.73 -6.29 2.20
CA ASN A 13 -35.93 -6.48 3.00
C ASN A 13 -36.83 -7.56 2.40
N GLU A 14 -37.63 -8.21 3.24
CA GLU A 14 -38.66 -9.14 2.77
C GLU A 14 -39.68 -8.40 1.91
N PHE A 15 -40.06 -8.99 0.77
CA PHE A 15 -40.96 -8.35 -0.17
C PHE A 15 -42.41 -8.35 0.36
N THR A 16 -42.94 -7.17 0.67
CA THR A 16 -44.30 -6.99 1.21
C THR A 16 -45.34 -6.57 0.14
N GLY A 17 -44.97 -6.63 -1.14
CA GLY A 17 -45.83 -6.21 -2.27
C GLY A 17 -45.47 -4.85 -2.87
N LEU A 18 -44.53 -4.12 -2.28
CA LEU A 18 -43.93 -2.89 -2.82
C LEU A 18 -42.41 -2.95 -2.72
N ILE A 19 -41.71 -2.33 -3.67
CA ILE A 19 -40.25 -2.22 -3.64
C ILE A 19 -39.87 -1.02 -2.76
N GLU A 20 -39.13 -1.27 -1.70
CA GLU A 20 -38.52 -0.22 -0.87
C GLU A 20 -37.20 0.24 -1.49
N TYR A 21 -37.06 1.55 -1.71
CA TYR A 21 -35.84 2.14 -2.27
C TYR A 21 -34.91 2.56 -1.15
N GLN A 22 -33.79 1.85 -1.03
CA GLN A 22 -32.74 2.14 -0.05
C GLN A 22 -31.82 3.27 -0.55
N SER A 23 -31.32 4.11 0.34
CA SER A 23 -30.36 5.18 0.01
C SER A 23 -28.92 4.76 0.34
N GLN A 24 -27.97 5.27 -0.44
CA GLN A 24 -26.54 5.18 -0.15
C GLN A 24 -26.06 6.50 0.44
N SER A 25 -25.25 6.41 1.49
CA SER A 25 -24.57 7.56 2.09
C SER A 25 -23.35 7.94 1.25
N GLN A 26 -23.06 9.23 1.13
CA GLN A 26 -21.78 9.68 0.58
C GLN A 26 -20.69 9.40 1.62
N GLY A 27 -19.67 8.63 1.24
CA GLY A 27 -18.50 8.36 2.09
C GLY A 27 -17.48 9.50 2.07
N TYR A 28 -16.29 9.24 2.60
CA TYR A 28 -15.21 10.23 2.64
C TYR A 28 -14.59 10.47 1.26
N ASP A 29 -14.15 11.70 1.04
CA ASP A 29 -13.43 12.09 -0.16
C ASP A 29 -11.92 11.87 0.03
N THR A 30 -11.27 11.34 -1.00
CA THR A 30 -9.80 11.38 -1.12
C THR A 30 -9.39 12.26 -2.28
N THR A 31 -8.51 13.22 -2.01
CA THR A 31 -7.94 14.09 -3.05
C THR A 31 -6.44 13.84 -3.17
N ALA A 32 -6.00 13.32 -4.32
CA ALA A 32 -4.58 13.14 -4.64
C ALA A 32 -3.94 14.40 -5.23
N THR A 33 -2.75 14.71 -4.75
CA THR A 33 -1.86 15.80 -5.19
C THR A 33 -0.69 15.20 -5.97
N HIS A 34 -0.62 15.50 -7.27
CA HIS A 34 0.47 15.04 -8.14
C HIS A 34 1.73 15.86 -7.92
N ILE A 35 2.76 15.25 -7.34
CA ILE A 35 4.05 15.88 -7.03
C ILE A 35 5.04 15.62 -8.17
N GLU A 36 5.85 16.64 -8.46
CA GLU A 36 6.90 16.60 -9.47
C GLU A 36 8.23 16.18 -8.84
N PHE A 37 8.92 15.27 -9.51
CA PHE A 37 10.25 14.83 -9.13
C PHE A 37 11.17 14.91 -10.33
N ALA A 38 12.32 15.55 -10.16
CA ALA A 38 13.35 15.63 -11.17
C ALA A 38 14.70 15.31 -10.56
N ASN A 39 15.58 14.72 -11.38
CA ASN A 39 16.98 14.54 -11.04
C ASN A 39 17.81 14.62 -12.32
N GLY A 40 19.11 14.90 -12.21
CA GLY A 40 19.97 15.03 -13.37
C GLY A 40 21.42 14.71 -13.07
N CYS A 41 22.17 14.46 -14.12
CA CYS A 41 23.62 14.29 -14.05
C CYS A 41 24.28 15.00 -15.23
N GLN A 42 25.52 15.44 -15.05
CA GLN A 42 26.30 16.09 -16.09
C GLN A 42 27.60 15.34 -16.32
N VAL A 43 28.08 15.37 -17.57
CA VAL A 43 29.33 14.74 -17.99
C VAL A 43 30.08 15.76 -18.84
N GLU A 44 31.31 16.06 -18.43
CA GLU A 44 32.21 16.92 -19.19
C GLU A 44 32.74 16.18 -20.42
N ARG A 45 32.95 16.90 -21.53
CA ARG A 45 33.45 16.29 -22.78
C ARG A 45 34.78 15.58 -22.61
N LYS A 46 35.73 16.21 -21.94
CA LYS A 46 37.05 15.62 -21.70
C LYS A 46 36.95 14.29 -20.96
N LEU A 47 36.08 14.23 -19.97
CA LEU A 47 35.86 13.03 -19.16
C LEU A 47 35.21 11.89 -19.96
N PHE A 48 34.39 12.24 -20.95
CA PHE A 48 33.83 11.28 -21.91
C PHE A 48 34.87 10.81 -22.93
N ASP A 49 35.70 11.71 -23.46
CA ASP A 49 36.76 11.37 -24.42
C ASP A 49 37.87 10.50 -23.78
N ASP A 50 38.16 10.72 -22.48
CA ASP A 50 39.12 9.92 -21.69
C ASP A 50 38.53 8.57 -21.20
N ASP A 51 37.26 8.27 -21.49
CA ASP A 51 36.56 7.06 -21.02
C ASP A 51 36.91 5.82 -21.86
N GLN A 52 38.01 5.16 -21.51
CA GLN A 52 38.41 3.92 -22.17
C GLN A 52 37.48 2.72 -21.87
N TYR A 53 36.58 2.82 -20.89
CA TYR A 53 35.77 1.70 -20.38
C TYR A 53 34.25 1.93 -20.47
N ASN A 54 33.79 2.98 -21.16
CA ASN A 54 32.36 3.32 -21.31
C ASN A 54 31.59 3.45 -19.98
N VAL A 55 32.27 3.83 -18.90
CA VAL A 55 31.67 3.99 -17.56
C VAL A 55 30.69 5.16 -17.55
N PHE A 56 30.91 6.20 -18.35
CA PHE A 56 30.02 7.37 -18.37
C PHE A 56 28.70 7.12 -19.09
N ASN A 57 28.63 6.12 -19.97
CA ASN A 57 27.38 5.64 -20.55
C ASN A 57 26.47 4.97 -19.50
N GLN A 58 26.99 4.61 -18.33
CA GLN A 58 26.19 4.05 -17.22
C GLN A 58 25.48 5.13 -16.40
N ARG A 59 25.86 6.41 -16.51
CA ARG A 59 25.25 7.49 -15.71
C ARG A 59 23.76 7.71 -16.04
N PRO A 60 23.32 7.70 -17.30
CA PRO A 60 21.89 7.73 -17.63
C PRO A 60 21.13 6.49 -17.12
N ALA A 61 21.74 5.30 -17.19
CA ALA A 61 21.14 4.08 -16.65
C ALA A 61 21.00 4.14 -15.11
N ALA A 62 22.01 4.67 -14.42
CA ALA A 62 21.96 4.91 -12.98
C ALA A 62 20.88 5.92 -12.59
N LEU A 63 20.59 6.91 -13.45
CA LEU A 63 19.50 7.86 -13.25
C LEU A 63 18.13 7.16 -13.31
N GLY A 64 17.95 6.22 -14.25
CA GLY A 64 16.75 5.38 -14.30
C GLY A 64 16.60 4.47 -13.10
N ALA A 65 17.67 3.80 -12.66
CA ALA A 65 17.67 3.00 -11.44
C ALA A 65 17.34 3.85 -10.20
N SER A 66 17.86 5.09 -10.13
CA SER A 66 17.51 6.02 -9.07
C SER A 66 16.04 6.41 -9.09
N ALA A 67 15.46 6.65 -10.27
CA ALA A 67 14.04 6.96 -10.40
C ALA A 67 13.16 5.79 -9.94
N ALA A 68 13.48 4.55 -10.34
CA ALA A 68 12.79 3.35 -9.90
C ALA A 68 12.83 3.19 -8.37
N ARG A 69 14.02 3.29 -7.77
CA ARG A 69 14.19 3.23 -6.31
C ARG A 69 13.39 4.31 -5.58
N THR A 70 13.34 5.54 -6.10
CA THR A 70 12.53 6.61 -5.50
C THR A 70 11.04 6.28 -5.56
N ARG A 71 10.57 5.73 -6.68
CA ARG A 71 9.16 5.30 -6.82
C ARG A 71 8.82 4.18 -5.83
N GLU A 72 9.68 3.19 -5.67
CA GLU A 72 9.51 2.12 -4.66
C GLU A 72 9.44 2.67 -3.23
N LYS A 73 10.33 3.61 -2.86
CA LYS A 73 10.27 4.28 -1.56
C LYS A 73 8.94 5.00 -1.33
N HIS A 74 8.42 5.65 -2.37
CA HIS A 74 7.13 6.32 -2.29
C HIS A 74 5.97 5.32 -2.26
N ALA A 75 6.03 4.22 -3.00
CA ALA A 75 5.04 3.14 -2.92
C ALA A 75 4.97 2.56 -1.50
N ALA A 76 6.13 2.25 -0.92
CA ALA A 76 6.26 1.75 0.45
C ALA A 76 5.81 2.79 1.50
N ARG A 77 5.81 4.10 1.18
CA ARG A 77 5.32 5.16 2.09
C ARG A 77 3.90 4.90 2.55
N LEU A 78 3.04 4.35 1.69
CA LEU A 78 1.65 4.01 2.03
C LEU A 78 1.59 3.08 3.26
N LEU A 79 2.49 2.09 3.32
CA LEU A 79 2.57 1.14 4.43
C LEU A 79 3.42 1.68 5.59
N ASN A 80 4.55 2.33 5.30
CA ASN A 80 5.42 2.92 6.33
C ASN A 80 4.70 3.98 7.18
N MET A 81 3.81 4.76 6.57
CA MET A 81 3.03 5.79 7.26
C MET A 81 1.61 5.34 7.61
N ALA A 82 1.27 4.05 7.45
CA ALA A 82 -0.09 3.53 7.57
C ALA A 82 -0.74 3.80 8.93
N PHE A 83 0.06 3.95 10.00
CA PHE A 83 -0.38 4.21 11.38
C PHE A 83 -0.43 5.70 11.73
N SER A 84 -0.19 6.57 10.75
CA SER A 84 -0.21 8.02 10.89
C SER A 84 -1.06 8.67 9.78
N ASN A 85 -1.57 9.88 10.01
CA ASN A 85 -2.29 10.61 8.98
C ASN A 85 -1.29 11.24 7.98
N ASP A 86 -0.85 10.47 6.98
CA ASP A 86 -0.01 10.97 5.89
C ASP A 86 -0.80 11.81 4.90
N THR A 87 -0.29 13.02 4.63
CA THR A 87 -0.90 13.97 3.69
C THR A 87 0.00 14.33 2.51
N TYR A 88 1.13 13.61 2.34
CA TYR A 88 2.13 13.97 1.34
C TYR A 88 1.60 13.86 -0.09
N PHE A 89 0.95 12.75 -0.46
CA PHE A 89 0.40 12.55 -1.81
C PHE A 89 -1.11 12.71 -1.92
N TYR A 90 -1.82 12.68 -0.81
CA TYR A 90 -3.27 12.69 -0.80
C TYR A 90 -3.78 13.33 0.49
N ASN A 91 -5.06 13.72 0.51
CA ASN A 91 -5.77 14.09 1.72
C ASN A 91 -7.09 13.32 1.75
N ASN A 92 -7.35 12.58 2.82
CA ASN A 92 -8.60 11.86 3.05
C ASN A 92 -9.43 12.63 4.10
N THR A 93 -10.68 12.94 3.78
CA THR A 93 -11.55 13.75 4.66
C THR A 93 -11.98 13.04 5.95
N GLU A 94 -11.80 11.73 6.07
CA GLU A 94 -11.96 11.01 7.33
C GLU A 94 -10.97 11.54 8.38
N GLY A 95 -9.77 11.93 7.95
CA GLY A 95 -8.73 12.49 8.81
C GLY A 95 -8.05 11.47 9.74
N VAL A 96 -8.25 10.18 9.48
CA VAL A 96 -7.69 9.05 10.24
C VAL A 96 -6.61 8.35 9.41
N ALA A 97 -5.66 7.69 10.08
CA ALA A 97 -4.63 6.90 9.45
C ALA A 97 -5.22 5.70 8.67
N LEU A 98 -4.47 5.16 7.69
CA LEU A 98 -4.92 4.01 6.88
C LEU A 98 -5.20 2.76 7.73
N CYS A 99 -4.41 2.55 8.78
CA CYS A 99 -4.60 1.51 9.78
C CYS A 99 -4.90 2.16 11.13
N SER A 100 -6.13 2.04 11.59
CA SER A 100 -6.62 2.65 12.82
C SER A 100 -7.70 1.79 13.48
N ASN A 101 -7.85 1.97 14.79
CA ASN A 101 -8.97 1.45 15.57
C ASN A 101 -10.10 2.48 15.76
N SER A 102 -10.02 3.61 15.06
CA SER A 102 -10.92 4.76 15.21
C SER A 102 -11.54 5.19 13.88
N HIS A 103 -11.76 4.25 12.95
CA HIS A 103 -12.43 4.57 11.70
C HIS A 103 -13.88 5.00 11.92
N THR A 104 -14.32 5.93 11.09
CA THR A 104 -15.64 6.56 11.18
C THR A 104 -16.50 6.21 9.96
N THR A 105 -17.77 6.57 10.02
CA THR A 105 -18.74 6.41 8.94
C THR A 105 -19.61 7.65 8.83
N THR A 106 -20.07 7.94 7.62
CA THR A 106 -21.01 9.03 7.35
C THR A 106 -22.47 8.58 7.37
N SER A 107 -22.76 7.27 7.44
CA SER A 107 -24.12 6.72 7.50
C SER A 107 -24.81 6.89 8.85
N GLY A 108 -24.04 7.19 9.91
CA GLY A 108 -24.52 7.17 11.29
C GLY A 108 -24.59 5.77 11.93
N ALA A 109 -24.13 4.72 11.23
CA ALA A 109 -24.02 3.38 11.79
C ALA A 109 -23.01 3.33 12.96
N SER A 110 -23.21 2.39 13.89
CA SER A 110 -22.28 2.19 14.99
C SER A 110 -20.95 1.63 14.49
N THR A 111 -19.85 2.29 14.86
CA THR A 111 -18.48 1.86 14.54
C THR A 111 -17.86 0.95 15.60
N ALA A 112 -18.64 0.50 16.60
CA ALA A 112 -18.14 -0.29 17.72
C ALA A 112 -17.61 -1.69 17.32
N SER A 113 -17.84 -2.14 16.09
CA SER A 113 -17.38 -3.45 15.60
C SER A 113 -17.17 -3.42 14.09
N GLY A 114 -16.03 -3.93 13.61
CA GLY A 114 -15.75 -4.05 12.18
C GLY A 114 -15.27 -2.77 11.49
N PHE A 115 -14.91 -1.74 12.27
CA PHE A 115 -14.30 -0.46 11.86
C PHE A 115 -12.91 -0.27 12.49
N ASP A 116 -12.21 -1.38 12.73
CA ASP A 116 -10.86 -1.41 13.29
C ASP A 116 -10.00 -2.33 12.43
N ASN A 117 -8.88 -1.83 11.94
CA ASN A 117 -7.88 -2.57 11.19
C ASN A 117 -6.45 -2.41 11.73
N LEU A 118 -6.31 -2.02 13.00
CA LEU A 118 -5.04 -1.88 13.69
C LEU A 118 -4.82 -3.05 14.67
N GLY A 119 -3.66 -3.68 14.59
CA GLY A 119 -3.14 -4.60 15.59
C GLY A 119 -1.79 -4.13 16.13
N THR A 120 -1.30 -4.73 17.22
CA THR A 120 0.01 -4.41 17.82
C THR A 120 0.89 -5.63 18.09
N ALA A 121 0.38 -6.82 17.77
CA ALA A 121 1.08 -8.07 18.01
C ALA A 121 2.21 -8.28 17.00
N SER A 122 3.38 -8.73 17.50
CA SER A 122 4.47 -9.22 16.65
C SER A 122 4.02 -10.39 15.78
N MET A 123 4.61 -10.52 14.58
CA MET A 123 4.24 -11.58 13.64
C MET A 123 4.45 -12.97 14.25
N THR A 124 3.35 -13.71 14.35
CA THR A 124 3.27 -15.13 14.76
C THR A 124 2.08 -15.76 14.04
N ALA A 125 2.01 -17.09 13.97
CA ALA A 125 0.84 -17.77 13.40
C ALA A 125 -0.47 -17.37 14.11
N VAL A 126 -0.43 -17.18 15.43
CA VAL A 126 -1.58 -16.72 16.22
C VAL A 126 -1.99 -15.30 15.82
N ALA A 127 -1.03 -14.38 15.69
CA ALA A 127 -1.32 -13.01 15.29
C ALA A 127 -1.89 -12.92 13.87
N VAL A 128 -1.37 -13.73 12.93
CA VAL A 128 -1.89 -13.84 11.56
C VAL A 128 -3.32 -14.39 11.56
N ALA A 129 -3.62 -15.39 12.40
CA ALA A 129 -4.99 -15.87 12.57
C ALA A 129 -5.93 -14.78 13.10
N THR A 130 -5.50 -14.01 14.11
CA THR A 130 -6.26 -12.88 14.66
C THR A 130 -6.51 -11.80 13.61
N GLY A 131 -5.47 -11.40 12.86
CA GLY A 131 -5.60 -10.41 11.78
C GLY A 131 -6.55 -10.87 10.68
N ARG A 132 -6.51 -12.17 10.31
CA ARG A 132 -7.49 -12.74 9.37
C ARG A 132 -8.92 -12.62 9.89
N ILE A 133 -9.16 -12.95 11.16
CA ILE A 133 -10.50 -12.86 11.77
C ILE A 133 -10.99 -11.41 11.77
N GLN A 134 -10.11 -10.47 12.09
CA GLN A 134 -10.41 -9.04 12.07
C GLN A 134 -10.83 -8.57 10.67
N MET A 135 -10.08 -8.92 9.62
CA MET A 135 -10.40 -8.55 8.24
C MET A 135 -11.69 -9.18 7.71
N VAL A 136 -11.90 -10.48 7.96
CA VAL A 136 -13.17 -11.14 7.64
C VAL A 136 -14.32 -10.52 8.45
N GLY A 137 -13.98 -9.90 9.58
CA GLY A 137 -14.87 -9.17 10.46
C GLY A 137 -15.20 -7.74 10.02
N PHE A 138 -14.61 -7.23 8.94
CA PHE A 138 -14.89 -5.87 8.48
C PHE A 138 -16.35 -5.69 8.10
N ARG A 139 -16.81 -4.45 8.27
CA ARG A 139 -18.16 -4.02 7.92
C ARG A 139 -18.08 -2.82 6.99
N GLY A 140 -19.08 -2.73 6.09
CA GLY A 140 -19.22 -1.57 5.24
C GLY A 140 -19.85 -0.41 6.01
N ASP A 141 -20.19 0.64 5.26
CA ASP A 141 -20.57 1.92 5.84
C ASP A 141 -21.86 1.85 6.68
N GLN A 142 -22.80 0.95 6.34
CA GLN A 142 -24.04 0.76 7.08
C GLN A 142 -23.98 -0.39 8.11
N ALA A 143 -22.76 -0.77 8.52
CA ALA A 143 -22.47 -1.85 9.44
C ALA A 143 -22.91 -3.26 8.97
N GLU A 144 -23.18 -3.46 7.68
CA GLU A 144 -23.37 -4.78 7.09
C GLU A 144 -22.03 -5.51 6.90
N ARG A 145 -22.06 -6.85 6.83
CA ARG A 145 -20.83 -7.65 6.60
C ARG A 145 -20.40 -7.52 5.15
N ILE A 146 -19.10 -7.31 4.94
CA ILE A 146 -18.50 -7.28 3.60
C ILE A 146 -17.60 -8.49 3.36
N SER A 147 -17.44 -8.86 2.09
CA SER A 147 -16.58 -9.97 1.69
C SER A 147 -15.13 -9.51 1.52
N VAL A 148 -14.37 -9.51 2.62
CA VAL A 148 -12.93 -9.26 2.62
C VAL A 148 -12.23 -10.53 3.10
N ILE A 149 -11.31 -11.05 2.27
CA ILE A 149 -10.56 -12.27 2.60
C ILE A 149 -9.10 -12.00 2.30
N PRO A 150 -8.24 -11.83 3.34
CA PRO A 150 -6.84 -11.56 3.10
C PRO A 150 -6.16 -12.77 2.45
N ASN A 151 -5.34 -12.48 1.46
CA ASN A 151 -4.57 -13.46 0.69
C ASN A 151 -3.10 -13.04 0.49
N GLN A 152 -2.70 -11.90 1.03
CA GLN A 152 -1.32 -11.40 0.97
C GLN A 152 -0.82 -11.06 2.37
N LEU A 153 0.46 -11.36 2.62
CA LEU A 153 1.19 -10.96 3.82
C LEU A 153 2.38 -10.11 3.38
N TRP A 154 2.43 -8.85 3.80
CA TRP A 154 3.49 -7.90 3.47
C TRP A 154 4.35 -7.62 4.70
N TYR A 155 5.67 -7.71 4.54
CA TYR A 155 6.61 -7.66 5.67
C TYR A 155 8.02 -7.19 5.26
N PRO A 156 8.79 -6.61 6.20
CA PRO A 156 10.20 -6.28 5.98
C PRO A 156 11.07 -7.55 5.92
N PRO A 157 12.28 -7.48 5.34
CA PRO A 157 13.21 -8.61 5.25
C PRO A 157 13.47 -9.32 6.59
N ASP A 158 13.48 -8.58 7.69
CA ASP A 158 13.72 -9.10 9.05
C ASP A 158 12.70 -10.15 9.50
N LEU A 159 11.50 -10.17 8.91
CA LEU A 159 10.43 -11.12 9.22
C LEU A 159 10.35 -12.30 8.24
N TYR A 160 11.28 -12.40 7.28
CA TYR A 160 11.25 -13.41 6.23
C TYR A 160 11.09 -14.83 6.78
N GLU A 161 11.90 -15.23 7.75
CA GLU A 161 11.87 -16.58 8.33
C GLU A 161 10.51 -16.90 8.94
N LYS A 162 9.99 -16.00 9.78
CA LYS A 162 8.66 -16.14 10.41
C LYS A 162 7.54 -16.24 9.38
N ALA A 163 7.56 -15.38 8.37
CA ALA A 163 6.56 -15.39 7.31
C ALA A 163 6.64 -16.69 6.49
N TYR A 164 7.86 -17.13 6.16
CA TYR A 164 8.09 -18.36 5.41
C TYR A 164 7.56 -19.58 6.16
N GLU A 165 7.85 -19.71 7.45
CA GLU A 165 7.36 -20.79 8.30
C GLU A 165 5.83 -20.78 8.38
N ILE A 166 5.21 -19.62 8.61
CA ILE A 166 3.75 -19.50 8.70
C ILE A 166 3.07 -19.92 7.39
N ILE A 167 3.64 -19.57 6.24
CA ILE A 167 3.03 -19.79 4.93
C ILE A 167 3.28 -21.21 4.39
N ASN A 168 4.45 -21.79 4.66
CA ASN A 168 4.89 -23.01 3.98
C ASN A 168 5.02 -24.24 4.88
N ALA A 169 5.07 -24.09 6.21
CA ALA A 169 5.18 -25.26 7.07
C ALA A 169 3.87 -26.06 7.04
N SER A 170 3.97 -27.39 6.85
CA SER A 170 2.81 -28.28 6.84
C SER A 170 2.22 -28.54 8.23
N GLY A 171 3.04 -28.37 9.27
CA GLY A 171 2.63 -28.46 10.66
C GLY A 171 3.20 -27.33 11.49
N LYS A 172 2.61 -27.12 12.67
CA LYS A 172 3.02 -26.07 13.59
C LYS A 172 4.41 -26.38 14.16
N VAL A 173 5.39 -25.57 13.78
CA VAL A 173 6.82 -25.72 14.11
C VAL A 173 7.06 -25.73 15.63
N ASP A 174 6.27 -24.96 16.40
CA ASP A 174 6.43 -24.82 17.85
C ASP A 174 5.59 -25.81 18.68
N THR A 175 5.10 -26.90 18.08
CA THR A 175 4.29 -27.89 18.82
C THR A 175 4.86 -29.30 18.72
N ALA A 176 5.03 -29.97 19.87
CA ALA A 176 5.49 -31.36 19.93
C ALA A 176 4.56 -32.34 19.19
N LEU A 177 3.31 -31.95 18.94
CA LEU A 177 2.29 -32.75 18.28
C LEU A 177 2.22 -32.52 16.76
N ASN A 178 3.03 -31.61 16.20
CA ASN A 178 3.06 -31.26 14.78
C ASN A 178 1.66 -31.07 14.17
N ASN A 179 0.81 -30.31 14.87
CA ASN A 179 -0.58 -30.11 14.46
C ASN A 179 -0.65 -29.45 13.07
N PRO A 180 -1.64 -29.77 12.22
CA PRO A 180 -1.76 -29.18 10.89
C PRO A 180 -1.75 -27.64 10.93
N ASN A 181 -1.00 -27.05 10.00
CA ASN A 181 -0.97 -25.60 9.83
C ASN A 181 -2.15 -25.13 8.96
N VAL A 182 -3.03 -24.31 9.53
CA VAL A 182 -4.19 -23.77 8.81
C VAL A 182 -3.83 -22.67 7.81
N HIS A 183 -2.62 -22.12 7.90
CA HIS A 183 -2.12 -21.04 7.05
C HIS A 183 -1.35 -21.56 5.83
N GLU A 184 -1.04 -22.86 5.79
CA GLU A 184 -0.27 -23.46 4.69
C GLU A 184 -0.92 -23.14 3.33
N GLY A 185 -0.14 -22.47 2.47
CA GLY A 185 -0.57 -22.08 1.12
C GLY A 185 -1.73 -21.09 1.06
N LYS A 186 -2.11 -20.43 2.17
CA LYS A 186 -3.23 -19.48 2.19
C LYS A 186 -2.87 -18.05 1.77
N TYR A 187 -1.60 -17.68 1.92
CA TYR A 187 -1.14 -16.32 1.66
C TYR A 187 0.06 -16.30 0.72
N THR A 188 0.12 -15.28 -0.12
CA THR A 188 1.34 -14.92 -0.84
C THR A 188 2.17 -13.99 0.03
N GLY A 189 3.40 -14.39 0.35
CA GLY A 189 4.36 -13.57 1.08
C GLY A 189 5.01 -12.52 0.17
N HIS A 190 4.99 -11.26 0.62
CA HIS A 190 5.61 -10.13 -0.05
C HIS A 190 6.63 -9.49 0.88
N GLU A 191 7.88 -9.91 0.71
CA GLU A 191 9.02 -9.24 1.34
C GLU A 191 9.29 -7.92 0.61
N TRP A 192 9.34 -6.82 1.34
CA TRP A 192 9.60 -5.51 0.76
C TRP A 192 10.67 -4.74 1.53
N ASN A 193 11.86 -4.65 0.95
CA ASN A 193 13.04 -4.00 1.53
C ASN A 193 12.94 -2.47 1.70
N PHE A 194 11.85 -1.85 1.22
CA PHE A 194 11.57 -0.42 1.41
C PHE A 194 10.68 -0.13 2.63
N LEU A 195 10.25 -1.18 3.35
CA LEU A 195 9.64 -1.02 4.66
C LEU A 195 10.71 -0.61 5.68
N THR A 196 10.47 0.48 6.40
CA THR A 196 11.48 1.12 7.26
C THR A 196 11.50 0.58 8.68
N ASP A 197 10.41 -0.03 9.13
CA ASP A 197 10.31 -0.68 10.43
C ASP A 197 10.50 -2.19 10.26
N SER A 198 11.36 -2.79 11.08
CA SER A 198 11.74 -4.20 11.00
C SER A 198 10.73 -5.16 11.64
N ASN A 199 9.70 -4.66 12.31
CA ASN A 199 8.72 -5.44 13.06
C ASN A 199 7.30 -5.31 12.52
N ASN A 200 6.97 -4.19 11.89
CA ASN A 200 5.63 -3.92 11.37
C ASN A 200 5.30 -4.83 10.18
N TRP A 201 4.05 -5.29 10.11
CA TRP A 201 3.59 -6.19 9.07
C TRP A 201 2.12 -5.96 8.74
N PHE A 202 1.70 -6.40 7.55
CA PHE A 202 0.39 -6.08 7.00
C PHE A 202 -0.25 -7.29 6.34
N MET A 203 -1.57 -7.42 6.49
CA MET A 203 -2.39 -8.37 5.73
C MET A 203 -3.26 -7.61 4.74
N ILE A 204 -3.32 -8.10 3.51
CA ILE A 204 -4.06 -7.43 2.43
C ILE A 204 -4.94 -8.44 1.69
N ASP A 205 -6.15 -8.02 1.30
CA ASP A 205 -6.97 -8.68 0.29
C ASP A 205 -6.69 -8.05 -1.08
N SER A 206 -5.99 -8.78 -1.95
CA SER A 206 -5.54 -8.30 -3.25
C SER A 206 -6.68 -7.90 -4.19
N ARG A 207 -7.87 -8.49 -4.04
CA ARG A 207 -9.03 -8.18 -4.92
C ARG A 207 -9.62 -6.83 -4.58
N THR A 208 -9.65 -6.52 -3.29
CA THR A 208 -10.24 -5.30 -2.76
C THR A 208 -9.22 -4.16 -2.84
N SER A 209 -7.94 -4.43 -2.53
CA SER A 209 -6.88 -3.41 -2.60
C SER A 209 -6.63 -2.89 -4.01
N ALA A 210 -6.78 -3.72 -5.06
CA ALA A 210 -6.67 -3.28 -6.45
C ALA A 210 -7.68 -2.18 -6.84
N ARG A 211 -8.80 -2.07 -6.12
CA ARG A 211 -9.80 -1.01 -6.30
C ARG A 211 -9.61 0.17 -5.36
N MET A 212 -8.88 -0.01 -4.25
CA MET A 212 -8.77 0.98 -3.18
C MET A 212 -7.45 1.74 -3.21
N PHE A 213 -6.36 1.08 -3.60
CA PHE A 213 -5.03 1.67 -3.68
C PHE A 213 -4.74 2.09 -5.12
N HIS A 214 -4.25 3.32 -5.27
CA HIS A 214 -4.06 3.94 -6.56
C HIS A 214 -2.65 4.49 -6.67
N TRP A 215 -1.93 3.99 -7.68
CA TRP A 215 -0.77 4.66 -8.22
C TRP A 215 -1.18 5.43 -9.47
N ILE A 216 -0.91 6.74 -9.53
CA ILE A 216 -1.25 7.58 -10.68
C ILE A 216 -0.01 8.25 -11.22
N ASP A 217 0.41 7.84 -12.41
CA ASP A 217 1.37 8.57 -13.21
C ASP A 217 0.66 9.69 -13.98
N ARG A 218 0.86 10.94 -13.55
CA ARG A 218 0.42 12.11 -14.30
C ARG A 218 1.33 12.34 -15.51
N ILE A 219 2.63 12.17 -15.29
CA ILE A 219 3.68 12.14 -16.31
C ILE A 219 4.60 10.98 -15.93
N ALA A 220 4.70 9.99 -16.82
CA ALA A 220 5.60 8.85 -16.65
C ALA A 220 7.06 9.33 -16.62
N LEU A 221 8.00 8.43 -16.31
CA LEU A 221 9.42 8.77 -16.30
C LEU A 221 9.89 9.19 -17.70
N GLU A 222 10.28 10.44 -17.85
CA GLU A 222 10.82 11.01 -19.07
C GLU A 222 12.29 11.34 -18.91
N PHE A 223 13.10 10.94 -19.89
CA PHE A 223 14.51 11.30 -19.97
C PHE A 223 14.72 12.40 -21.00
N GLY A 224 15.62 13.32 -20.71
CA GLY A 224 16.09 14.32 -21.65
C GLY A 224 17.60 14.43 -21.60
N MET A 225 18.21 14.75 -22.75
CA MET A 225 19.63 15.04 -22.88
C MET A 225 19.78 16.34 -23.66
N ILE A 226 20.71 17.19 -23.23
CA ILE A 226 21.15 18.36 -23.98
C ILE A 226 22.66 18.52 -23.81
N GLU A 227 23.36 18.86 -24.87
CA GLU A 227 24.76 19.30 -24.80
C GLU A 227 24.79 20.84 -24.81
N ASP A 228 25.61 21.39 -23.92
CA ASP A 228 25.83 22.83 -23.83
C ASP A 228 26.78 23.29 -24.94
N PHE A 229 26.34 24.21 -25.79
CA PHE A 229 27.08 24.63 -26.98
C PHE A 229 28.45 25.24 -26.65
N ASP A 230 28.51 26.04 -25.58
CA ASP A 230 29.73 26.78 -25.22
C ASP A 230 30.71 25.92 -24.44
N THR A 231 30.20 25.06 -23.55
CA THR A 231 31.03 24.29 -22.60
C THR A 231 31.24 22.83 -22.99
N LEU A 232 30.50 22.33 -23.99
CA LEU A 232 30.49 20.92 -24.40
C LEU A 232 30.10 19.96 -23.27
N ILE A 233 29.40 20.45 -22.25
CA ILE A 233 28.92 19.61 -21.14
C ILE A 233 27.61 18.95 -21.55
N ALA A 234 27.58 17.61 -21.55
CA ALA A 234 26.36 16.84 -21.71
C ALA A 234 25.58 16.82 -20.38
N LYS A 235 24.33 17.27 -20.40
CA LYS A 235 23.41 17.31 -19.26
C LYS A 235 22.26 16.34 -19.51
N PHE A 236 22.09 15.38 -18.61
CA PHE A 236 20.98 14.43 -18.61
C PHE A 236 19.99 14.80 -17.51
N ARG A 237 18.70 14.69 -17.81
CA ARG A 237 17.62 14.88 -16.85
C ARG A 237 16.65 13.70 -16.88
N ALA A 238 16.07 13.42 -15.72
CA ALA A 238 14.91 12.58 -15.55
C ALA A 238 13.83 13.41 -14.87
N TYR A 239 12.61 13.35 -15.38
CA TYR A 239 11.45 14.03 -14.82
C TYR A 239 10.28 13.04 -14.74
N MET A 240 9.54 13.08 -13.65
CA MET A 240 8.33 12.29 -13.45
C MET A 240 7.38 13.05 -12.55
N ARG A 241 6.08 12.82 -12.74
CA ARG A 241 5.05 13.44 -11.91
C ARG A 241 3.97 12.42 -11.58
N TYR A 242 3.77 12.15 -10.30
CA TYR A 242 2.83 11.13 -9.87
C TYR A 242 2.26 11.41 -8.49
N SER A 243 1.28 10.60 -8.11
CA SER A 243 0.70 10.57 -6.78
C SER A 243 0.32 9.14 -6.41
N ILE A 244 0.19 8.92 -5.12
CA ILE A 244 -0.29 7.68 -4.52
C ILE A 244 -1.48 8.06 -3.66
N ALA A 245 -2.52 7.23 -3.62
CA ALA A 245 -3.66 7.46 -2.75
C ALA A 245 -4.33 6.14 -2.39
N TRP A 246 -5.09 6.15 -1.30
CA TRP A 246 -6.03 5.11 -0.96
C TRP A 246 -7.43 5.72 -0.79
N THR A 247 -8.47 5.01 -1.20
CA THR A 247 -9.85 5.50 -1.13
C THR A 247 -10.65 4.88 0.00
N ASP A 248 -10.29 3.67 0.43
CA ASP A 248 -10.93 2.97 1.55
C ASP A 248 -9.89 2.05 2.22
N TRP A 249 -9.99 1.92 3.55
CA TRP A 249 -9.09 1.14 4.39
C TRP A 249 -9.51 -0.34 4.47
N ARG A 250 -10.74 -0.69 4.08
CA ARG A 250 -11.36 -2.03 4.17
C ARG A 250 -10.76 -3.09 3.24
N CYS A 251 -9.46 -3.01 2.95
CA CYS A 251 -8.68 -4.03 2.25
C CYS A 251 -7.41 -4.45 2.98
N ILE A 252 -7.05 -3.76 4.08
CA ILE A 252 -5.80 -3.94 4.80
C ILE A 252 -6.04 -4.02 6.29
N CYS A 253 -5.24 -4.84 6.97
CA CYS A 253 -5.04 -4.78 8.43
C CYS A 253 -3.54 -4.65 8.69
N GLY A 254 -3.16 -3.64 9.47
CA GLY A 254 -1.76 -3.35 9.79
C GLY A 254 -1.46 -3.65 11.25
N PHE A 255 -0.27 -4.17 11.51
CA PHE A 255 0.22 -4.45 12.86
C PHE A 255 1.39 -3.53 13.20
N GLN A 256 1.15 -2.58 14.10
CA GLN A 256 2.14 -1.65 14.63
C GLN A 256 2.79 -2.24 15.87
N VAL A 257 3.94 -2.88 15.69
CA VAL A 257 4.67 -3.59 16.73
C VAL A 257 5.65 -2.66 17.45
N SER A 258 6.17 -1.65 16.75
CA SER A 258 7.05 -0.60 17.28
C SER A 258 6.63 0.80 16.84
#